data_AF-A0A1B9RYL3-F1
#
_entry.id   AF-A0A1B9RYL3-F1
#
_cell.length_a   1.000
_cell.length_b   1.000
_cell.length_c   1.000
_cell.angle_alpha   90.00
_cell.angle_beta   90.00
_cell.angle_gamma   90.00
#
_symmetry.space_group_name_H-M   'P 1'
#
loop_
_entity.id
_entity.type
_entity.pdbx_description
1 polymer ?
#
loop_
_entity_poly.entity_id
_entity_poly.type
_entity_poly.pdbx_seq_one_letter_code
_entity_poly.pdbx_strand_id
1 'polypeptide(L)'
;MPQYMVERHLPGITPEQLAAAAGRAKTVTTEMTQQGKPVRYLRSTFVPSEDKSFCLFDAPSAERVKEANELAQLPLLRITEVQHIAADDLG
;
A
#
# COMPACT_ATOMS: atom_id res chain seq x y z
N MET A 1 6.87 -4.98 -13.06
CA MET A 1 5.50 -4.46 -12.83
C MET A 1 5.66 -3.06 -12.25
N PRO A 2 4.89 -2.05 -12.70
CA PRO A 2 4.97 -0.71 -12.12
C PRO A 2 4.72 -0.73 -10.60
N GLN A 3 5.36 0.21 -9.90
CA GLN A 3 5.17 0.39 -8.46
C GLN A 3 4.36 1.64 -8.19
N TYR A 4 3.48 1.54 -7.20
CA TYR A 4 2.61 2.62 -6.80
C TYR A 4 2.72 2.85 -5.30
N MET A 5 2.77 4.12 -4.92
CA MET A 5 2.68 4.56 -3.54
C MET A 5 1.29 5.08 -3.24
N VAL A 6 0.70 4.57 -2.16
CA VAL A 6 -0.57 5.03 -1.60
C VAL A 6 -0.31 5.83 -0.34
N GLU A 7 -0.81 7.05 -0.32
CA GLU A 7 -0.80 7.94 0.84
C GLU A 7 -2.11 7.85 1.60
N ARG A 8 -2.02 7.78 2.93
CA ARG A 8 -3.16 7.73 3.85
C ARG A 8 -2.92 8.69 4.99
N HIS A 9 -3.99 9.33 5.46
CA HIS A 9 -4.01 10.05 6.72
C HIS A 9 -4.76 9.22 7.75
N LEU A 10 -4.10 8.93 8.86
CA LEU A 10 -4.48 7.97 9.90
C LEU A 10 -4.32 8.62 11.29
N PRO A 11 -5.07 9.70 11.58
CA PRO A 11 -4.93 10.43 12.82
C PRO A 11 -5.26 9.56 14.03
N GLY A 12 -4.35 9.55 15.02
CA GLY A 12 -4.54 8.81 16.28
C GLY A 12 -4.49 7.28 16.13
N ILE A 13 -3.95 6.76 15.02
CA ILE A 13 -3.84 5.31 14.82
C ILE A 13 -2.88 4.68 15.84
N THR A 14 -3.28 3.58 16.46
CA THR A 14 -2.40 2.81 17.35
C THR A 14 -1.48 1.87 16.56
N PRO A 15 -0.36 1.41 17.14
CA PRO A 15 0.50 0.40 16.51
C PRO A 15 -0.25 -0.87 16.09
N GLU A 16 -1.20 -1.33 16.90
CA GLU A 16 -2.01 -2.53 16.62
C GLU A 16 -2.95 -2.28 15.43
N GLN A 17 -3.57 -1.11 15.36
CA GLN A 17 -4.43 -0.71 14.25
C GLN A 17 -3.63 -0.55 12.96
N LEU A 18 -2.42 0.00 13.03
CA LEU A 18 -1.50 0.12 11.89
C LEU A 18 -1.10 -1.27 11.36
N ALA A 19 -0.73 -2.20 12.25
CA ALA A 19 -0.42 -3.58 11.88
C ALA A 19 -1.63 -4.29 11.27
N ALA A 20 -2.82 -4.12 11.85
CA ALA A 20 -4.06 -4.68 11.32
C ALA A 20 -4.41 -4.11 9.93
N ALA A 21 -4.18 -2.82 9.69
CA ALA A 21 -4.37 -2.19 8.38
C ALA A 21 -3.42 -2.77 7.32
N ALA A 22 -2.13 -2.93 7.66
CA ALA A 22 -1.17 -3.61 6.79
C ALA A 22 -1.55 -5.08 6.51
N GLY A 23 -2.06 -5.78 7.53
CA GLY A 23 -2.59 -7.14 7.40
C GLY A 23 -3.74 -7.23 6.39
N ARG A 24 -4.73 -6.33 6.48
CA ARG A 24 -5.85 -6.27 5.51
C ARG A 24 -5.37 -6.02 4.09
N ALA A 25 -4.43 -5.09 3.89
CA ALA A 25 -3.85 -4.84 2.57
C ALA A 25 -3.18 -6.10 1.99
N LYS A 26 -2.41 -6.83 2.82
CA LYS A 26 -1.76 -8.07 2.40
C LYS A 26 -2.77 -9.15 2.01
N THR A 27 -3.79 -9.38 2.85
CA THR A 27 -4.82 -10.40 2.61
C THR A 27 -5.59 -10.11 1.32
N VAL A 28 -6.14 -8.90 1.17
CA VAL A 28 -6.95 -8.53 0.00
C VAL A 28 -6.12 -8.60 -1.29
N THR A 29 -4.89 -8.10 -1.29
CA THR A 29 -4.04 -8.15 -2.50
C THR A 29 -3.67 -9.59 -2.89
N THR A 30 -3.51 -10.47 -1.90
CA THR A 30 -3.30 -11.92 -2.13
C THR A 30 -4.52 -12.56 -2.77
N GLU A 31 -5.72 -12.33 -2.20
CA GLU A 31 -6.98 -12.86 -2.71
C GLU A 31 -7.29 -12.37 -4.13
N MET A 32 -7.11 -11.06 -4.38
CA MET A 32 -7.27 -10.49 -5.72
C MET A 32 -6.33 -11.15 -6.73
N THR A 33 -5.06 -11.32 -6.37
CA THR A 33 -4.08 -11.96 -7.26
C THR A 33 -4.47 -13.41 -7.56
N GLN A 34 -4.95 -14.17 -6.57
CA GLN A 34 -5.46 -15.53 -6.76
C GLN A 34 -6.69 -15.57 -7.68
N GLN A 35 -7.49 -14.50 -7.72
CA GLN A 35 -8.63 -14.34 -8.62
C GLN A 35 -8.26 -13.78 -10.01
N GLY A 36 -6.97 -13.75 -10.36
CA GLY A 36 -6.50 -13.26 -11.66
C GLY A 36 -6.46 -11.72 -11.78
N LYS A 37 -6.54 -10.99 -10.66
CA LYS A 37 -6.41 -9.54 -10.58
C LYS A 37 -5.07 -9.19 -9.94
N PRO A 38 -3.96 -9.12 -10.69
CA PRO A 38 -2.63 -9.02 -10.11
C PRO A 38 -2.42 -7.69 -9.37
N VAL A 39 -2.10 -7.78 -8.08
CA VAL A 39 -1.72 -6.66 -7.22
C VAL A 39 -1.00 -7.20 -5.99
N ARG A 40 0.08 -6.57 -5.55
CA ARG A 40 0.87 -7.06 -4.41
C ARG A 40 1.19 -5.93 -3.45
N TYR A 41 0.77 -6.06 -2.20
CA TYR A 41 1.24 -5.20 -1.12
C TYR A 41 2.71 -5.52 -0.77
N LEU A 42 3.58 -4.50 -0.77
CA LEU A 42 5.02 -4.67 -0.54
C LEU A 42 5.41 -4.35 0.90
N ARG A 43 5.12 -3.12 1.32
CA ARG A 43 5.53 -2.56 2.62
C ARG A 43 4.79 -1.25 2.91
N SER A 44 4.90 -0.79 4.15
CA SER A 44 4.38 0.50 4.61
C SER A 44 5.39 1.23 5.48
N THR A 45 5.43 2.55 5.35
CA THR A 45 6.12 3.45 6.29
C THR A 45 5.09 4.39 6.88
N PHE A 46 4.95 4.38 8.21
CA PHE A 46 4.14 5.35 8.95
C PHE A 46 5.04 6.48 9.46
N VAL A 47 4.57 7.71 9.31
CA VAL A 47 5.23 8.95 9.71
C VAL A 47 4.36 9.57 10.83
N PRO A 48 4.69 9.32 12.11
CA PRO A 48 3.86 9.74 13.23
C PRO A 48 3.64 11.25 13.31
N SER A 49 4.64 12.05 12.94
CA SER A 49 4.55 13.52 12.95
C SER A 49 3.55 14.10 11.94
N GLU A 50 3.11 13.31 10.96
CA GLU A 50 2.15 13.72 9.94
C GLU A 50 0.85 12.94 10.00
N ASP A 51 0.73 11.98 10.93
CA ASP A 51 -0.34 10.98 10.93
C ASP A 51 -0.51 10.31 9.55
N LYS A 52 0.59 10.06 8.82
CA LYS A 52 0.52 9.53 7.45
C LYS A 52 1.16 8.17 7.30
N SER A 53 0.54 7.31 6.50
CA SER A 53 1.14 6.06 6.05
C SER A 53 1.33 6.06 4.53
N PHE A 54 2.53 5.68 4.11
CA PHE A 54 2.93 5.50 2.72
C PHE A 54 3.08 4.01 2.46
N CYS A 55 2.18 3.42 1.68
CA CYS A 55 2.26 1.99 1.35
C CYS A 55 2.61 1.78 -0.12
N LEU A 56 3.45 0.79 -0.36
CA LEU A 56 3.94 0.45 -1.69
C LEU A 56 3.25 -0.82 -2.21
N PHE A 57 2.89 -0.77 -3.48
CA PHE A 57 2.24 -1.86 -4.19
C PHE A 57 2.91 -2.10 -5.55
N ASP A 58 3.03 -3.35 -5.96
CA ASP A 58 3.18 -3.68 -7.39
C ASP A 58 1.79 -3.87 -8.00
N ALA A 59 1.53 -3.25 -9.14
CA ALA A 59 0.27 -3.44 -9.88
C ALA A 59 0.44 -3.09 -11.37
N PRO A 60 -0.44 -3.57 -12.26
CA PRO A 60 -0.43 -3.15 -13.67
C PRO A 60 -0.93 -1.72 -13.88
N SER A 61 -1.66 -1.13 -12.92
CA SER A 61 -2.19 0.23 -13.01
C SER A 61 -2.59 0.80 -11.64
N ALA A 62 -2.77 2.13 -11.56
CA ALA A 62 -3.26 2.81 -10.36
C ALA A 62 -4.71 2.40 -10.00
N GLU A 63 -5.56 2.12 -10.98
CA GLU A 63 -6.93 1.65 -10.78
C GLU A 63 -6.97 0.32 -10.04
N ARG A 64 -6.02 -0.58 -10.35
CA ARG A 64 -5.92 -1.87 -9.65
C ARG A 64 -5.53 -1.67 -8.19
N VAL A 65 -4.63 -0.73 -7.90
CA VAL A 65 -4.25 -0.37 -6.52
C VAL A 65 -5.44 0.25 -5.80
N LYS A 66 -6.21 1.11 -6.48
CA LYS A 66 -7.43 1.70 -5.92
C LYS A 66 -8.44 0.63 -5.51
N GLU A 67 -8.77 -0.30 -6.41
CA GLU A 67 -9.68 -1.42 -6.14
C GLU A 67 -9.24 -2.23 -4.90
N ALA A 68 -7.94 -2.51 -4.78
CA ALA A 68 -7.41 -3.23 -3.61
C ALA A 68 -7.57 -2.46 -2.29
N ASN A 69 -7.42 -1.13 -2.31
CA ASN A 69 -7.59 -0.31 -1.11
C ASN A 69 -9.07 -0.17 -0.71
N GLU A 70 -9.98 -0.07 -1.69
CA GLU A 70 -11.42 -0.07 -1.47
C GLU A 70 -11.88 -1.38 -0.84
N LEU A 71 -11.45 -2.53 -1.38
CA LEU A 71 -11.75 -3.85 -0.83
C LEU A 71 -11.15 -4.07 0.57
N ALA A 72 -9.96 -3.53 0.83
CA ALA A 72 -9.32 -3.58 2.15
C ALA A 72 -9.91 -2.58 3.17
N GLN A 73 -10.87 -1.75 2.74
CA GLN A 73 -11.50 -0.70 3.53
C GLN A 73 -10.45 0.22 4.18
N LEU A 74 -9.44 0.60 3.40
CA LEU A 74 -8.37 1.51 3.83
C LEU A 74 -8.60 2.90 3.27
N PRO A 75 -8.38 3.96 4.07
CA PRO A 75 -8.42 5.32 3.55
C PRO A 75 -7.36 5.48 2.47
N LEU A 76 -7.64 6.34 1.49
CA LEU A 76 -6.79 6.59 0.35
C LEU A 76 -6.88 8.06 -0.02
N LEU A 77 -5.76 8.78 0.08
CA LEU A 77 -5.67 10.18 -0.31
C LEU A 77 -5.13 10.33 -1.73
N ARG A 78 -4.06 9.61 -2.03
CA ARG A 78 -3.35 9.71 -3.31
C ARG A 78 -2.75 8.37 -3.70
N ILE A 79 -2.76 8.08 -5.00
CA ILE A 79 -2.00 7.00 -5.63
C ILE A 79 -1.05 7.65 -6.62
N THR A 80 0.24 7.35 -6.50
CA THR A 80 1.28 7.90 -7.38
C THR A 80 2.12 6.75 -7.89
N GLU A 81 2.39 6.69 -9.20
CA GLU A 81 3.41 5.77 -9.73
C GLU A 81 4.79 6.22 -9.27
N VAL A 82 5.62 5.29 -8.80
CA VAL A 82 6.90 5.58 -8.17
C VAL A 82 8.00 4.67 -8.68
N GLN A 83 9.23 5.17 -8.60
CA GLN A 83 10.45 4.39 -8.79
C GLN A 83 11.20 4.35 -7.46
N HIS A 84 11.69 3.17 -7.10
CA HIS A 84 12.48 2.98 -5.89
C HIS A 84 13.92 2.65 -6.24
N ILE A 85 14.82 3.19 -5.44
CA ILE A 85 16.25 2.89 -5.47
C ILE A 85 16.59 2.46 -4.05
N ALA A 86 16.98 1.20 -3.85
CA ALA A 86 17.48 0.73 -2.56
C ALA A 86 19.00 0.98 -2.48
N ALA A 87 19.52 1.14 -1.26
CA ALA A 87 20.97 1.24 -1.07
C ALA A 87 21.70 0.02 -1.65
N ASP A 88 21.12 -1.17 -1.52
CA ASP A 88 21.66 -2.42 -2.06
C ASP A 88 21.66 -2.48 -3.60
N ASP A 89 20.90 -1.60 -4.29
CA ASP A 89 20.90 -1.48 -5.76
C ASP A 89 22.03 -0.56 -6.26
N LEU A 90 22.66 0.19 -5.35
CA LEU A 90 23.77 1.09 -5.62
C LEU A 90 25.06 0.33 -5.30
N GLY A 91 25.77 -0.12 -6.35
CA GLY A 91 27.03 -0.85 -6.22
C GLY A 91 28.14 -0.08 -5.51
#